data_AF-A0A660UTC1-F1
#
_entry.id   AF-A0A660UTC1-F1
#
_cell.length_a   1.000
_cell.length_b   1.000
_cell.length_c   1.000
_cell.angle_alpha   90.00
_cell.angle_beta   90.00
_cell.angle_gamma   90.00
#
_symmetry.space_group_name_H-M   'P 1'
#
loop_
_entity.id
_entity.type
_entity.pdbx_description
1 polymer ?
#
loop_
_entity_poly.entity_id
_entity_poly.type
_entity_poly.pdbx_seq_one_letter_code
_entity_poly.pdbx_strand_id
1 'polypeptide(L)'
;IQVVAVGSVGKWSEQMMTHCADHTDLISEHFYCRDKKNLLEHVRQIPNRVKRIADAHRGYRKRFDSLKGKDIRIALDEWNYWYGAHVFGELGTRYFMQDALGVAAGLHEYFRNSDIIFMANYAQTVNVIGCIKTTKTAAAFAATGLPLCLYRNHFGVTPVAIEGDYGNLDIACAWTADKKKLTVGIVNATMEKHSISLDVQGAGLSGKGIMYVIEHEDRMAYNEPGKKPRIAINKYAVFNAGKLTSPPISVVVYELPVK
;
A
#
# COMPACT_ATOMS: atom_id res chain seq x y z
N ILE A 1 8.98 14.80 -23.92
CA ILE A 1 7.71 14.72 -23.16
C ILE A 1 7.48 13.24 -22.87
N GLN A 2 7.01 12.86 -21.68
CA GLN A 2 6.53 11.51 -21.42
C GLN A 2 5.01 11.51 -21.47
N VAL A 3 4.41 10.64 -22.28
CA VAL A 3 2.98 10.55 -22.55
C VAL A 3 2.36 9.40 -21.75
N VAL A 4 1.34 9.73 -20.95
CA VAL A 4 0.50 8.76 -20.26
C VAL A 4 -0.80 8.58 -21.06
N ALA A 5 -0.96 7.43 -21.70
CA ALA A 5 -2.20 7.06 -22.37
C ALA A 5 -3.26 6.64 -21.34
N VAL A 6 -4.54 6.95 -21.59
CA VAL A 6 -5.62 6.54 -20.68
C VAL A 6 -5.95 5.06 -20.87
N GLY A 7 -5.87 4.28 -19.80
CA GLY A 7 -6.20 2.85 -19.82
C GLY A 7 -7.43 2.49 -18.97
N SER A 8 -7.91 1.28 -19.24
CA SER A 8 -8.91 0.55 -18.47
C SER A 8 -8.77 -0.92 -18.82
N VAL A 9 -8.16 -1.70 -17.93
CA VAL A 9 -7.88 -3.13 -18.13
C VAL A 9 -9.07 -3.85 -18.74
N GLY A 10 -8.82 -4.53 -19.85
CA GLY A 10 -9.83 -5.14 -20.71
C GLY A 10 -9.70 -4.61 -22.13
N LYS A 11 -10.80 -4.70 -22.90
CA LYS A 11 -10.80 -4.36 -24.33
C LYS A 11 -10.23 -2.98 -24.63
N TRP A 12 -10.43 -1.99 -23.76
CA TRP A 12 -9.91 -0.64 -23.95
C TRP A 12 -8.37 -0.61 -23.92
N SER A 13 -7.75 -1.05 -22.83
CA SER A 13 -6.27 -1.11 -22.75
C SER A 13 -5.69 -2.02 -23.82
N GLU A 14 -6.38 -3.11 -24.21
CA GLU A 14 -5.94 -3.96 -25.32
C GLU A 14 -5.86 -3.20 -26.65
N GLN A 15 -6.87 -2.39 -26.99
CA GLN A 15 -6.86 -1.57 -28.20
C GLN A 15 -5.80 -0.47 -28.14
N MET A 16 -5.65 0.20 -26.98
CA MET A 16 -4.61 1.21 -26.78
C MET A 16 -3.20 0.62 -26.98
N MET A 17 -2.94 -0.55 -26.40
CA MET A 17 -1.65 -1.23 -26.54
C MET A 17 -1.44 -1.81 -27.95
N THR A 18 -2.51 -2.11 -28.69
CA THR A 18 -2.41 -2.59 -30.07
C THR A 18 -2.11 -1.46 -31.05
N HIS A 19 -2.79 -0.31 -30.90
CA HIS A 19 -2.82 0.72 -31.94
C HIS A 19 -2.02 1.99 -31.60
N CYS A 20 -1.71 2.23 -30.32
CA CYS A 20 -1.09 3.49 -29.87
C CYS A 20 0.26 3.30 -29.17
N ALA A 21 0.81 2.08 -29.15
CA ALA A 21 2.03 1.76 -28.42
C ALA A 21 3.27 2.57 -28.87
N ASP A 22 3.34 2.97 -30.14
CA ASP A 22 4.44 3.80 -30.67
C ASP A 22 4.43 5.26 -30.14
N HIS A 23 3.33 5.68 -29.52
CA HIS A 23 3.14 7.05 -29.03
C HIS A 23 2.85 7.10 -27.53
N THR A 24 3.12 6.00 -26.81
CA THR A 24 2.79 5.84 -25.40
C THR A 24 4.04 5.51 -24.60
N ASP A 25 4.35 6.31 -23.58
CA ASP A 25 5.43 6.00 -22.63
C ASP A 25 4.91 5.21 -21.42
N LEU A 26 3.72 5.56 -20.94
CA LEU A 26 3.02 4.91 -19.83
C LEU A 26 1.54 4.74 -20.15
N ILE A 27 0.89 3.77 -19.51
CA ILE A 27 -0.57 3.62 -19.57
C ILE A 27 -1.18 3.78 -18.18
N SER A 28 -2.17 4.65 -18.06
CA SER A 28 -2.89 4.84 -16.82
C SER A 28 -3.86 3.70 -16.53
N GLU A 29 -4.09 3.39 -15.27
CA GLU A 29 -5.12 2.45 -14.85
C GLU A 29 -5.72 2.91 -13.53
N HIS A 30 -7.02 2.70 -13.35
CA HIS A 30 -7.76 3.23 -12.20
C HIS A 30 -8.57 2.16 -11.48
N PHE A 31 -8.69 2.26 -10.16
CA PHE A 31 -9.68 1.48 -9.42
C PHE A 31 -10.10 2.13 -8.11
N TYR A 32 -11.37 1.92 -7.75
CA TYR A 32 -11.89 2.28 -6.43
C TYR A 32 -12.54 1.08 -5.76
N CYS A 33 -12.19 0.87 -4.49
CA CYS A 33 -12.71 -0.23 -3.68
C CYS A 33 -13.90 0.25 -2.83
N ARG A 34 -14.79 -0.68 -2.50
CA ARG A 34 -16.00 -0.43 -1.69
C ARG A 34 -15.85 -1.11 -0.33
N ASP A 35 -16.77 -0.81 0.59
CA ASP A 35 -16.82 -1.52 1.86
C ASP A 35 -17.16 -3.02 1.68
N LYS A 36 -16.66 -3.85 2.60
CA LYS A 36 -16.90 -5.29 2.68
C LYS A 36 -17.13 -5.68 4.12
N LYS A 37 -18.11 -6.56 4.37
CA LYS A 37 -18.44 -7.02 5.73
C LYS A 37 -17.28 -7.76 6.40
N ASN A 38 -16.54 -8.58 5.68
CA ASN A 38 -15.37 -9.28 6.21
C ASN A 38 -14.11 -8.39 6.12
N LEU A 39 -13.34 -8.28 7.21
CA LEU A 39 -12.16 -7.39 7.27
C LEU A 39 -11.05 -7.85 6.33
N LEU A 40 -10.77 -9.15 6.30
CA LEU A 40 -9.73 -9.70 5.44
C LEU A 40 -10.08 -9.51 3.96
N GLU A 41 -11.34 -9.73 3.59
CA GLU A 41 -11.83 -9.42 2.24
C GLU A 41 -11.76 -7.93 1.93
N HIS A 42 -12.11 -7.05 2.87
CA HIS A 42 -12.02 -5.60 2.72
C HIS A 42 -10.58 -5.18 2.36
N VAL A 43 -9.60 -5.66 3.14
CA VAL A 43 -8.17 -5.34 3.00
C VAL A 43 -7.59 -5.90 1.71
N ARG A 44 -7.95 -7.13 1.33
CA ARG A 44 -7.44 -7.80 0.11
C ARG A 44 -7.87 -7.13 -1.20
N GLN A 45 -8.86 -6.23 -1.19
CA GLN A 45 -9.33 -5.60 -2.42
C GLN A 45 -8.23 -4.82 -3.16
N ILE A 46 -7.47 -3.96 -2.48
CA ILE A 46 -6.45 -3.13 -3.13
C ILE A 46 -5.32 -4.00 -3.70
N PRO A 47 -4.68 -4.91 -2.93
CA PRO A 47 -3.69 -5.84 -3.47
C PRO A 47 -4.20 -6.62 -4.69
N ASN A 48 -5.41 -7.18 -4.60
CA ASN A 48 -5.98 -7.96 -5.71
C ASN A 48 -6.19 -7.10 -6.97
N ARG A 49 -6.55 -5.82 -6.83
CA ARG A 49 -6.70 -4.90 -7.96
C ARG A 49 -5.36 -4.55 -8.59
N VAL A 50 -4.35 -4.20 -7.78
CA VAL A 50 -3.00 -3.90 -8.24
C VAL A 50 -2.42 -5.10 -8.99
N LYS A 51 -2.46 -6.29 -8.37
CA LYS A 51 -1.98 -7.54 -8.96
C LYS A 51 -2.66 -7.86 -10.29
N ARG A 52 -4.00 -7.79 -10.33
CA ARG A 52 -4.77 -8.08 -11.55
C ARG A 52 -4.36 -7.16 -12.70
N ILE A 53 -4.14 -5.87 -12.41
CA ILE A 53 -3.73 -4.89 -13.42
C ILE A 53 -2.32 -5.19 -13.91
N ALA A 54 -1.38 -5.40 -13.00
CA ALA A 54 -0.01 -5.78 -13.34
C ALA A 54 0.04 -7.05 -14.20
N ASP A 55 -0.70 -8.09 -13.81
CA ASP A 55 -0.77 -9.37 -14.55
C ASP A 55 -1.40 -9.21 -15.94
N ALA A 56 -2.44 -8.39 -16.08
CA ALA A 56 -3.07 -8.12 -17.37
C ALA A 56 -2.08 -7.49 -18.35
N HIS A 57 -1.34 -6.47 -17.92
CA HIS A 57 -0.34 -5.79 -18.76
C HIS A 57 0.87 -6.67 -19.08
N ARG A 58 1.32 -7.51 -18.15
CA ARG A 58 2.30 -8.58 -18.46
C ARG A 58 1.74 -9.54 -19.52
N GLY A 59 0.45 -9.86 -19.47
CA GLY A 59 -0.24 -10.64 -20.51
C GLY A 59 -0.28 -9.94 -21.86
N TYR A 60 -0.52 -8.63 -21.91
CA TYR A 60 -0.54 -7.85 -23.14
C TYR A 60 0.81 -7.88 -23.84
N ARG A 61 1.91 -7.69 -23.09
CA ARG A 61 3.29 -7.76 -23.60
C ARG A 61 3.63 -9.12 -24.24
N LYS A 62 2.98 -10.20 -23.82
CA LYS A 62 3.15 -11.54 -24.41
C LYS A 62 2.32 -11.76 -25.68
N ARG A 63 1.18 -11.07 -25.82
CA ARG A 63 0.19 -11.32 -26.89
C ARG A 63 0.31 -10.37 -28.07
N PHE A 64 0.71 -9.11 -27.85
CA PHE A 64 0.63 -8.07 -28.87
C PHE A 64 2.00 -7.74 -29.45
N ASP A 65 2.14 -7.91 -30.77
CA ASP A 65 3.37 -7.61 -31.50
C ASP A 65 3.77 -6.12 -31.40
N SER A 66 2.78 -5.23 -31.29
CA SER A 66 2.99 -3.79 -31.07
C SER A 66 3.77 -3.46 -29.79
N LEU A 67 3.85 -4.39 -28.84
CA LEU A 67 4.57 -4.20 -27.57
C LEU A 67 5.97 -4.84 -27.56
N LYS A 68 6.38 -5.55 -28.62
CA LYS A 68 7.70 -6.19 -28.69
C LYS A 68 8.80 -5.13 -28.63
N GLY A 69 9.75 -5.31 -27.71
CA GLY A 69 10.86 -4.38 -27.50
C GLY A 69 10.47 -3.06 -26.82
N LYS A 70 9.23 -2.89 -26.36
CA LYS A 70 8.76 -1.68 -25.66
C LYS A 70 8.64 -1.93 -24.15
N ASP A 71 8.97 -0.91 -23.36
CA ASP A 71 8.75 -0.91 -21.91
C ASP A 71 7.67 0.10 -21.49
N ILE A 72 6.45 -0.10 -22.01
CA ILE A 72 5.30 0.70 -21.58
C ILE A 72 4.86 0.19 -20.22
N ARG A 73 5.11 0.99 -19.18
CA ARG A 73 4.78 0.67 -17.78
C ARG A 73 3.49 1.36 -17.33
N ILE A 74 2.97 0.93 -16.20
CA ILE A 74 1.68 1.38 -15.69
C ILE A 74 1.86 2.63 -14.81
N ALA A 75 1.00 3.62 -15.03
CA ALA A 75 0.72 4.69 -14.09
C ALA A 75 -0.62 4.38 -13.38
N LEU A 76 -0.58 3.84 -12.16
CA LEU A 76 -1.79 3.62 -11.35
C LEU A 76 -2.17 4.94 -10.67
N ASP A 77 -2.57 5.92 -11.48
CA ASP A 77 -2.73 7.33 -11.13
C ASP A 77 -4.09 7.66 -10.47
N GLU A 78 -4.98 6.68 -10.32
CA GLU A 78 -6.10 6.76 -9.40
C GLU A 78 -6.36 5.43 -8.68
N TRP A 79 -6.15 5.41 -7.37
CA TRP A 79 -6.53 4.29 -6.52
C TRP A 79 -6.92 4.74 -5.12
N ASN A 80 -8.02 4.17 -4.60
CA ASN A 80 -8.41 4.32 -3.19
C ASN A 80 -9.62 3.44 -2.83
N TYR A 81 -10.08 3.55 -1.59
CA TYR A 81 -11.47 3.29 -1.21
C TYR A 81 -12.35 4.51 -1.52
N TRP A 82 -13.55 4.26 -2.03
CA TRP A 82 -14.57 5.29 -2.22
C TRP A 82 -15.95 4.70 -1.91
N TYR A 83 -16.47 4.95 -0.72
CA TYR A 83 -17.80 4.51 -0.28
C TYR A 83 -18.27 5.36 0.90
N GLY A 84 -19.53 5.24 1.32
CA GLY A 84 -20.05 5.91 2.51
C GLY A 84 -20.49 7.35 2.27
N ALA A 85 -20.83 8.05 3.36
CA ALA A 85 -21.35 9.41 3.31
C ALA A 85 -20.24 10.45 3.05
N HIS A 86 -20.57 11.49 2.30
CA HIS A 86 -19.66 12.58 1.95
C HIS A 86 -19.70 13.72 3.00
N VAL A 87 -19.19 13.43 4.20
CA VAL A 87 -19.25 14.35 5.35
C VAL A 87 -18.23 15.50 5.29
N PHE A 88 -17.28 15.45 4.34
CA PHE A 88 -16.22 16.46 4.14
C PHE A 88 -16.37 17.25 2.83
N GLY A 89 -17.61 17.47 2.37
CA GLY A 89 -17.90 18.13 1.09
C GLY A 89 -18.01 17.16 -0.08
N GLU A 90 -17.93 17.66 -1.31
CA GLU A 90 -18.07 16.85 -2.52
C GLU A 90 -17.10 15.63 -2.50
N LEU A 91 -17.67 14.42 -2.61
CA LEU A 91 -16.96 13.14 -2.54
C LEU A 91 -16.07 12.95 -1.29
N GLY A 92 -16.27 13.78 -0.25
CA GLY A 92 -15.47 13.80 0.95
C GLY A 92 -15.85 12.70 1.93
N THR A 93 -15.52 11.45 1.61
CA THR A 93 -15.83 10.32 2.50
C THR A 93 -14.90 10.23 3.71
N ARG A 94 -15.37 9.56 4.78
CA ARG A 94 -14.60 9.23 5.97
C ARG A 94 -13.88 7.89 5.78
N TYR A 95 -12.64 7.82 6.25
CA TYR A 95 -11.85 6.59 6.27
C TYR A 95 -11.63 6.06 7.68
N PHE A 96 -11.53 4.75 7.75
CA PHE A 96 -11.52 3.95 8.97
C PHE A 96 -10.25 3.10 9.07
N MET A 97 -10.03 2.48 10.24
CA MET A 97 -8.87 1.61 10.47
C MET A 97 -8.74 0.49 9.42
N GLN A 98 -9.87 -0.09 8.98
CA GLN A 98 -9.88 -1.08 7.90
C GLN A 98 -9.30 -0.56 6.57
N ASP A 99 -9.55 0.71 6.24
CA ASP A 99 -9.07 1.32 5.01
C ASP A 99 -7.56 1.55 5.11
N ALA A 100 -7.07 1.90 6.30
CA ALA A 100 -5.64 2.04 6.57
C ALA A 100 -4.88 0.72 6.36
N LEU A 101 -5.45 -0.41 6.82
CA LEU A 101 -4.92 -1.75 6.56
C LEU A 101 -4.86 -2.05 5.06
N GLY A 102 -5.96 -1.76 4.34
CA GLY A 102 -6.05 -1.94 2.90
C GLY A 102 -5.04 -1.11 2.12
N VAL A 103 -4.83 0.15 2.51
CA VAL A 103 -3.82 1.04 1.90
C VAL A 103 -2.42 0.50 2.12
N ALA A 104 -2.07 0.08 3.34
CA ALA A 104 -0.76 -0.52 3.62
C ALA A 104 -0.50 -1.80 2.82
N ALA A 105 -1.49 -2.69 2.74
CA ALA A 105 -1.39 -3.91 1.92
C ALA A 105 -1.29 -3.56 0.43
N GLY A 106 -1.99 -2.52 -0.02
CA GLY A 106 -1.85 -1.97 -1.36
C GLY A 106 -0.42 -1.53 -1.66
N LEU A 107 0.22 -0.78 -0.75
CA LEU A 107 1.63 -0.39 -0.87
C LEU A 107 2.54 -1.61 -1.00
N HIS A 108 2.32 -2.66 -0.21
CA HIS A 108 3.06 -3.91 -0.35
C HIS A 108 2.94 -4.51 -1.75
N GLU A 109 1.74 -4.55 -2.32
CA GLU A 109 1.53 -5.09 -3.66
C GLU A 109 2.14 -4.19 -4.75
N TYR A 110 2.13 -2.88 -4.57
CA TYR A 110 2.86 -1.95 -5.43
C TYR A 110 4.36 -2.25 -5.43
N PHE A 111 4.95 -2.51 -4.25
CA PHE A 111 6.37 -2.84 -4.15
C PHE A 111 6.71 -4.15 -4.87
N ARG A 112 5.85 -5.18 -4.75
CA ARG A 112 5.99 -6.47 -5.45
C ARG A 112 5.89 -6.36 -6.97
N ASN A 113 5.22 -5.33 -7.49
CA ASN A 113 5.00 -5.11 -8.92
C ASN A 113 5.72 -3.84 -9.43
N SER A 114 6.76 -3.40 -8.74
CA SER A 114 7.55 -2.21 -9.10
C SER A 114 8.34 -2.36 -10.42
N ASP A 115 8.44 -3.58 -10.95
CA ASP A 115 8.95 -3.85 -12.30
C ASP A 115 8.05 -3.28 -13.40
N ILE A 116 6.73 -3.32 -13.21
CA ILE A 116 5.75 -2.91 -14.23
C ILE A 116 4.93 -1.68 -13.83
N ILE A 117 4.80 -1.38 -12.54
CA ILE A 117 4.15 -0.17 -12.05
C ILE A 117 5.23 0.90 -11.86
N PHE A 118 5.21 1.89 -12.74
CA PHE A 118 6.18 2.99 -12.72
C PHE A 118 5.83 4.06 -11.69
N MET A 119 4.54 4.38 -11.57
CA MET A 119 4.03 5.37 -10.62
C MET A 119 2.64 4.98 -10.14
N ALA A 120 2.28 5.46 -8.95
CA ALA A 120 0.94 5.35 -8.40
C ALA A 120 0.56 6.63 -7.67
N ASN A 121 -0.69 7.08 -7.81
CA ASN A 121 -1.18 8.31 -7.21
C ASN A 121 -2.43 8.01 -6.39
N TYR A 122 -2.31 8.19 -5.08
CA TYR A 122 -3.43 8.03 -4.16
C TYR A 122 -4.49 9.09 -4.49
N ALA A 123 -5.72 8.64 -4.79
CA ALA A 123 -6.83 9.49 -5.17
C ALA A 123 -7.74 9.75 -3.96
N GLN A 124 -7.71 10.91 -3.31
CA GLN A 124 -6.89 12.10 -3.58
C GLN A 124 -6.25 12.62 -2.29
N THR A 125 -5.68 13.83 -2.33
CA THR A 125 -4.88 14.32 -1.19
C THR A 125 -5.74 14.92 -0.08
N VAL A 126 -6.66 15.85 -0.39
CA VAL A 126 -7.40 16.64 0.62
C VAL A 126 -8.91 16.57 0.37
N ASN A 127 -9.68 16.25 1.41
CA ASN A 127 -11.14 16.14 1.44
C ASN A 127 -11.74 15.12 0.46
N VAL A 128 -11.82 15.45 -0.82
CA VAL A 128 -12.32 14.60 -1.93
C VAL A 128 -11.57 13.27 -1.89
N ILE A 129 -12.21 12.21 -1.40
CA ILE A 129 -11.57 10.90 -1.14
C ILE A 129 -10.15 11.04 -0.52
N GLY A 130 -9.99 12.06 0.32
CA GLY A 130 -8.69 12.59 0.75
C GLY A 130 -8.06 11.82 1.91
N CYS A 131 -6.74 11.63 1.90
CA CYS A 131 -5.99 11.14 3.07
C CYS A 131 -5.78 12.22 4.16
N ILE A 132 -6.01 13.49 3.81
CA ILE A 132 -6.11 14.63 4.73
C ILE A 132 -7.56 15.12 4.71
N LYS A 133 -8.14 15.34 5.89
CA LYS A 133 -9.47 15.96 6.06
C LYS A 133 -9.34 17.31 6.70
N THR A 134 -10.11 18.28 6.24
CA THR A 134 -10.15 19.63 6.78
C THR A 134 -11.57 20.05 7.11
N THR A 135 -11.68 20.94 8.09
CA THR A 135 -12.85 21.78 8.32
C THR A 135 -12.45 23.24 8.04
N LYS A 136 -13.30 24.20 8.38
CA LYS A 136 -12.95 25.62 8.31
C LYS A 136 -11.77 26.00 9.22
N THR A 137 -11.52 25.25 10.28
CA THR A 137 -10.61 25.65 11.36
C THR A 137 -9.60 24.59 11.79
N ALA A 138 -9.64 23.39 11.21
CA ALA A 138 -8.75 22.30 11.58
C ALA A 138 -8.44 21.37 10.40
N ALA A 139 -7.34 20.64 10.50
CA ALA A 139 -6.97 19.56 9.60
C ALA A 139 -6.50 18.35 10.41
N ALA A 140 -6.73 17.14 9.87
CA ALA A 140 -6.19 15.90 10.42
C ALA A 140 -5.92 14.89 9.30
N PHE A 141 -4.98 13.97 9.54
CA PHE A 141 -4.87 12.77 8.72
C PHE A 141 -6.08 11.87 8.95
N ALA A 142 -6.71 11.46 7.85
CA ALA A 142 -7.63 10.33 7.87
C ALA A 142 -6.84 9.04 8.21
N ALA A 143 -7.55 7.96 8.59
CA ALA A 143 -6.90 6.69 8.91
C ALA A 143 -5.96 6.20 7.78
N THR A 144 -6.38 6.36 6.52
CA THR A 144 -5.59 6.02 5.31
C THR A 144 -4.36 6.89 5.09
N GLY A 145 -4.28 8.10 5.65
CA GLY A 145 -3.09 8.94 5.56
C GLY A 145 -1.92 8.44 6.40
N LEU A 146 -2.22 7.78 7.50
CA LEU A 146 -1.21 7.25 8.42
C LEU A 146 -0.27 6.21 7.78
N PRO A 147 -0.74 5.17 7.07
CA PRO A 147 0.16 4.24 6.38
C PRO A 147 0.97 4.94 5.28
N LEU A 148 0.41 5.90 4.55
CA LEU A 148 1.18 6.66 3.54
C LEU A 148 2.36 7.39 4.20
N CYS A 149 2.12 8.07 5.33
CA CYS A 149 3.17 8.72 6.10
C CYS A 149 4.18 7.71 6.67
N LEU A 150 3.69 6.60 7.24
CA LEU A 150 4.53 5.57 7.85
C LEU A 150 5.53 5.00 6.85
N TYR A 151 5.04 4.49 5.71
CA TYR A 151 5.89 3.84 4.72
C TYR A 151 6.83 4.83 4.04
N ARG A 152 6.38 6.06 3.78
CA ARG A 152 7.25 7.10 3.19
C ARG A 152 8.46 7.42 4.06
N ASN A 153 8.31 7.39 5.39
CA ASN A 153 9.37 7.78 6.31
C ASN A 153 10.22 6.60 6.81
N HIS A 154 9.67 5.39 6.84
CA HIS A 154 10.25 4.27 7.60
C HIS A 154 10.41 2.96 6.81
N PHE A 155 10.05 2.91 5.53
CA PHE A 155 10.23 1.71 4.71
C PHE A 155 11.40 1.85 3.73
N GLY A 156 12.06 0.72 3.45
CA GLY A 156 13.19 0.63 2.53
C GLY A 156 12.80 0.79 1.06
N VAL A 157 13.83 0.81 0.20
CA VAL A 157 13.68 1.09 -1.25
C VAL A 157 14.09 -0.08 -2.14
N THR A 158 14.84 -1.05 -1.63
CA THR A 158 15.24 -2.24 -2.39
C THR A 158 14.45 -3.44 -1.88
N PRO A 159 13.45 -3.95 -2.61
CA PRO A 159 12.64 -5.08 -2.18
C PRO A 159 13.48 -6.33 -1.87
N VAL A 160 13.03 -7.10 -0.89
CA VAL A 160 13.64 -8.37 -0.48
C VAL A 160 12.61 -9.47 -0.69
N ALA A 161 13.04 -10.55 -1.34
CA ALA A 161 12.21 -11.75 -1.48
C ALA A 161 11.95 -12.35 -0.09
N ILE A 162 10.71 -12.77 0.14
CA ILE A 162 10.29 -13.42 1.37
C ILE A 162 9.79 -14.83 1.03
N GLU A 163 10.14 -15.78 1.89
CA GLU A 163 9.69 -17.16 1.82
C GLU A 163 9.13 -17.58 3.18
N GLY A 164 8.25 -18.58 3.17
CA GLY A 164 7.63 -19.14 4.37
C GLY A 164 6.12 -18.91 4.45
N ASP A 165 5.51 -19.56 5.44
CA ASP A 165 4.09 -19.43 5.75
C ASP A 165 3.88 -18.37 6.84
N TYR A 166 3.13 -17.33 6.51
CA TYR A 166 2.71 -16.27 7.42
C TYR A 166 1.19 -16.14 7.48
N GLY A 167 0.47 -17.21 7.12
CA GLY A 167 -0.98 -17.32 7.23
C GLY A 167 -1.72 -16.21 6.52
N ASN A 168 -2.58 -15.50 7.27
CA ASN A 168 -3.39 -14.40 6.75
C ASN A 168 -2.74 -13.01 6.87
N LEU A 169 -1.47 -12.94 7.25
CA LEU A 169 -0.71 -11.69 7.23
C LEU A 169 -0.34 -11.30 5.79
N ASP A 170 -0.15 -10.00 5.57
CA ASP A 170 0.49 -9.51 4.35
C ASP A 170 1.80 -8.82 4.72
N ILE A 171 2.92 -9.36 4.22
CA ILE A 171 4.27 -8.95 4.63
C ILE A 171 5.05 -8.44 3.41
N ALA A 172 5.79 -7.35 3.58
CA ALA A 172 6.78 -6.89 2.62
C ALA A 172 8.09 -6.53 3.32
N CYS A 173 9.22 -6.84 2.68
CA CYS A 173 10.55 -6.54 3.19
C CYS A 173 11.33 -5.70 2.18
N ALA A 174 12.13 -4.77 2.68
CA ALA A 174 13.02 -3.97 1.85
C ALA A 174 14.28 -3.54 2.62
N TRP A 175 15.40 -3.42 1.92
CA TRP A 175 16.60 -2.74 2.43
C TRP A 175 16.45 -1.23 2.32
N THR A 176 16.97 -0.50 3.32
CA THR A 176 17.24 0.93 3.16
C THR A 176 18.24 1.18 2.03
N ALA A 177 18.24 2.38 1.44
CA ALA A 177 19.11 2.71 0.31
C ALA A 177 20.61 2.50 0.62
N ASP A 178 21.01 2.76 1.87
CA ASP A 178 22.37 2.54 2.37
C ASP A 178 22.65 1.10 2.85
N LYS A 179 21.64 0.22 2.76
CA LYS A 179 21.66 -1.18 3.22
C LYS A 179 22.01 -1.38 4.69
N LYS A 180 21.92 -0.33 5.52
CA LYS A 180 22.20 -0.42 6.97
C LYS A 180 21.06 -0.99 7.80
N LYS A 181 19.84 -1.02 7.25
CA LYS A 181 18.67 -1.57 7.93
C LYS A 181 17.83 -2.41 6.98
N LEU A 182 17.35 -3.54 7.50
CA LEU A 182 16.23 -4.27 6.94
C LEU A 182 14.93 -3.66 7.48
N THR A 183 14.00 -3.33 6.60
CA THR A 183 12.65 -2.91 6.99
C THR A 183 11.65 -4.01 6.71
N VAL A 184 10.73 -4.27 7.65
CA VAL A 184 9.70 -5.30 7.53
C VAL A 184 8.34 -4.68 7.81
N GLY A 185 7.49 -4.61 6.79
CA GLY A 185 6.11 -4.15 6.85
C GLY A 185 5.17 -5.33 7.01
N ILE A 186 4.24 -5.27 7.95
CA ILE A 186 3.27 -6.32 8.25
C ILE A 186 1.88 -5.69 8.36
N VAL A 187 0.93 -6.23 7.64
CA VAL A 187 -0.50 -5.93 7.79
C VAL A 187 -1.18 -7.14 8.41
N ASN A 188 -1.77 -6.95 9.59
CA ASN A 188 -2.57 -7.94 10.27
C ASN A 188 -4.06 -7.57 10.21
N ALA A 189 -4.79 -8.20 9.30
CA ALA A 189 -6.24 -8.06 9.16
C ALA A 189 -7.03 -9.14 9.93
N THR A 190 -6.45 -9.70 11.01
CA THR A 190 -7.12 -10.66 11.90
C THR A 190 -7.38 -10.06 13.29
N MET A 191 -8.18 -10.78 14.09
CA MET A 191 -8.49 -10.44 15.48
C MET A 191 -7.45 -10.98 16.48
N GLU A 192 -6.39 -11.62 15.98
CA GLU A 192 -5.40 -12.31 16.81
C GLU A 192 -4.04 -11.64 16.69
N LYS A 193 -3.27 -11.68 17.78
CA LYS A 193 -1.87 -11.28 17.76
C LYS A 193 -1.05 -12.39 17.12
N HIS A 194 -0.18 -12.02 16.18
CA HIS A 194 0.77 -12.94 15.56
C HIS A 194 2.19 -12.72 16.06
N SER A 195 2.96 -13.81 16.11
CA SER A 195 4.41 -13.78 16.32
C SER A 195 5.08 -14.45 15.11
N ILE A 196 6.10 -13.80 14.56
CA ILE A 196 6.79 -14.21 13.34
C ILE A 196 8.26 -14.38 13.68
N SER A 197 8.80 -15.56 13.38
CA SER A 197 10.25 -15.79 13.43
C SER A 197 10.86 -15.27 12.13
N LEU A 198 11.84 -14.37 12.24
CA LEU A 198 12.54 -13.81 11.11
C LEU A 198 13.94 -14.42 11.04
N ASP A 199 14.21 -15.09 9.92
CA ASP A 199 15.54 -15.52 9.53
C ASP A 199 16.00 -14.72 8.31
N VAL A 200 17.22 -14.20 8.34
CA VAL A 200 17.76 -13.32 7.30
C VAL A 200 18.97 -13.99 6.67
N GLN A 201 18.82 -14.36 5.41
CA GLN A 201 19.88 -14.97 4.63
C GLN A 201 20.83 -13.89 4.10
N GLY A 202 22.14 -14.09 4.31
CA GLY A 202 23.19 -13.20 3.79
C GLY A 202 23.45 -11.91 4.60
N ALA A 203 22.79 -11.71 5.75
CA ALA A 203 23.08 -10.58 6.64
C ALA A 203 22.77 -10.92 8.11
N GLY A 204 23.55 -10.36 9.05
CA GLY A 204 23.29 -10.51 10.48
C GLY A 204 22.53 -9.33 11.06
N LEU A 205 21.45 -9.57 11.81
CA LEU A 205 20.74 -8.49 12.51
C LEU A 205 21.51 -8.04 13.77
N SER A 206 21.44 -6.75 14.09
CA SER A 206 22.02 -6.17 15.32
C SER A 206 21.38 -6.71 16.61
N GLY A 207 20.17 -7.27 16.52
CA GLY A 207 19.35 -7.74 17.63
C GLY A 207 18.41 -6.66 18.19
N LYS A 208 18.66 -5.39 17.90
CA LYS A 208 17.81 -4.25 18.28
C LYS A 208 17.08 -3.68 17.06
N GLY A 209 16.09 -2.84 17.28
CA GLY A 209 15.39 -2.15 16.22
C GLY A 209 14.33 -1.18 16.74
N ILE A 210 13.51 -0.70 15.82
CA ILE A 210 12.37 0.15 16.11
C ILE A 210 11.13 -0.49 15.47
N MET A 211 10.03 -0.52 16.20
CA MET A 211 8.71 -0.89 15.69
C MET A 211 7.83 0.35 15.64
N TYR A 212 7.27 0.63 14.48
CA TYR A 212 6.21 1.61 14.28
C TYR A 212 4.90 0.87 14.09
N VAL A 213 3.83 1.27 14.77
CA VAL A 213 2.52 0.59 14.70
C VAL A 213 1.38 1.58 14.58
N ILE A 214 0.43 1.24 13.71
CA ILE A 214 -0.90 1.82 13.60
C ILE A 214 -1.87 0.68 13.94
N GLU A 215 -2.63 0.82 15.02
CA GLU A 215 -3.55 -0.22 15.48
C GLU A 215 -4.78 0.40 16.13
N HIS A 216 -5.90 -0.33 16.09
CA HIS A 216 -7.10 -0.03 16.88
C HIS A 216 -7.99 -1.28 16.94
N GLU A 217 -8.61 -1.58 18.10
CA GLU A 217 -9.49 -2.75 18.28
C GLU A 217 -10.76 -2.70 17.42
N ASP A 218 -11.31 -1.50 17.22
CA ASP A 218 -12.43 -1.23 16.31
C ASP A 218 -11.94 -0.93 14.88
N ARG A 219 -12.26 -1.80 13.93
CA ARG A 219 -11.98 -1.61 12.49
C ARG A 219 -12.65 -0.36 11.89
N MET A 220 -13.70 0.15 12.54
CA MET A 220 -14.45 1.35 12.17
C MET A 220 -13.99 2.59 12.97
N ALA A 221 -12.86 2.53 13.67
CA ALA A 221 -12.26 3.72 14.26
C ALA A 221 -11.80 4.69 13.18
N TYR A 222 -11.86 5.99 13.46
CA TYR A 222 -11.47 7.06 12.54
C TYR A 222 -10.95 8.28 13.31
N ASN A 223 -10.22 9.14 12.59
CA ASN A 223 -9.80 10.45 13.08
C ASN A 223 -10.73 11.55 12.56
N GLU A 224 -10.93 12.60 13.36
CA GLU A 224 -11.80 13.74 13.04
C GLU A 224 -10.99 15.04 13.20
N PRO A 225 -10.97 15.95 12.21
CA PRO A 225 -10.28 17.23 12.35
C PRO A 225 -10.79 18.03 13.56
N GLY A 226 -9.85 18.58 14.33
CA GLY A 226 -10.17 19.35 15.54
C GLY A 226 -10.48 18.50 16.78
N LYS A 227 -10.36 17.17 16.69
CA LYS A 227 -10.42 16.24 17.82
C LYS A 227 -9.07 15.58 18.05
N LYS A 228 -8.85 15.06 19.27
CA LYS A 228 -7.67 14.22 19.56
C LYS A 228 -7.71 12.99 18.64
N PRO A 229 -6.63 12.67 17.92
CA PRO A 229 -6.59 11.47 17.07
C PRO A 229 -6.87 10.21 17.87
N ARG A 230 -7.74 9.34 17.33
CA ARG A 230 -8.02 8.00 17.87
C ARG A 230 -7.04 6.95 17.33
N ILE A 231 -6.52 7.19 16.13
CA ILE A 231 -5.54 6.36 15.45
C ILE A 231 -4.30 7.21 15.20
N ALA A 232 -3.12 6.71 15.55
CA ALA A 232 -1.85 7.38 15.38
C ALA A 232 -0.74 6.37 15.06
N ILE A 233 0.41 6.87 14.62
CA ILE A 233 1.63 6.07 14.48
C ILE A 233 2.35 6.10 15.83
N ASN A 234 2.41 4.95 16.51
CA ASN A 234 3.14 4.79 17.76
C ASN A 234 4.50 4.15 17.50
N LYS A 235 5.50 4.43 18.34
CA LYS A 235 6.88 3.96 18.20
C LYS A 235 7.34 3.22 19.45
N TYR A 236 7.96 2.05 19.26
CA TYR A 236 8.48 1.20 20.33
C TYR A 236 9.90 0.71 20.01
N ALA A 237 10.70 0.51 21.05
CA ALA A 237 12.00 -0.13 20.92
C ALA A 237 11.85 -1.65 20.77
N VAL A 238 12.66 -2.25 19.90
CA VAL A 238 12.74 -3.71 19.71
C VAL A 238 14.07 -4.20 20.24
N PHE A 239 14.03 -5.26 21.06
CA PHE A 239 15.22 -5.86 21.67
C PHE A 239 15.49 -7.30 21.22
N ASN A 240 14.58 -7.87 20.41
CA ASN A 240 14.76 -9.16 19.75
C ASN A 240 14.30 -9.06 18.30
N ALA A 241 15.22 -8.67 17.41
CA ALA A 241 14.93 -8.49 15.99
C ALA A 241 14.60 -9.79 15.23
N GLY A 242 14.87 -10.97 15.81
CA GLY A 242 14.54 -12.27 15.20
C GLY A 242 13.12 -12.76 15.49
N LYS A 243 12.37 -12.08 16.38
CA LYS A 243 10.98 -12.42 16.70
C LYS A 243 10.11 -11.18 16.62
N LEU A 244 9.45 -11.01 15.49
CA LEU A 244 8.53 -9.90 15.25
C LEU A 244 7.15 -10.23 15.81
N THR A 245 6.40 -9.20 16.18
CA THR A 245 4.99 -9.33 16.59
C THR A 245 4.10 -8.39 15.79
N SER A 246 2.88 -8.83 15.49
CA SER A 246 1.85 -7.96 14.91
C SER A 246 0.60 -8.04 15.78
N PRO A 247 0.18 -6.94 16.43
CA PRO A 247 -1.10 -6.89 17.14
C PRO A 247 -2.29 -7.14 16.21
N PRO A 248 -3.48 -7.50 16.73
CA PRO A 248 -4.71 -7.54 15.94
C PRO A 248 -4.96 -6.22 15.21
N ILE A 249 -5.60 -6.26 14.03
CA ILE A 249 -6.03 -5.08 13.26
C ILE A 249 -4.95 -3.99 13.25
N SER A 250 -3.78 -4.32 12.68
CA SER A 250 -2.63 -3.43 12.73
C SER A 250 -1.84 -3.35 11.43
N VAL A 251 -1.18 -2.21 11.24
CA VAL A 251 -0.09 -2.00 10.28
C VAL A 251 1.17 -1.77 11.10
N VAL A 252 2.19 -2.59 10.88
CA VAL A 252 3.48 -2.50 11.57
C VAL A 252 4.59 -2.32 10.57
N VAL A 253 5.53 -1.42 10.84
CA VAL A 253 6.81 -1.33 10.13
C VAL A 253 7.95 -1.44 11.14
N TYR A 254 8.80 -2.43 10.95
CA TYR A 254 10.05 -2.59 11.67
C TYR A 254 11.20 -1.93 10.92
N GLU A 255 12.08 -1.25 11.64
CA GLU A 255 13.41 -0.88 11.18
C GLU A 255 14.46 -1.66 11.98
N LEU A 256 15.18 -2.58 11.33
CA LEU A 256 16.09 -3.52 11.96
C LEU A 256 17.52 -3.28 11.43
N PRO A 257 18.42 -2.62 12.21
CA PRO A 257 19.81 -2.45 11.82
C PRO A 257 20.54 -3.78 11.67
N VAL A 258 21.41 -3.89 10.66
CA VAL A 258 22.31 -5.04 10.44
C VAL A 258 23.70 -4.80 11.04
N LYS A 259 24.46 -5.88 11.22
CA LYS A 259 25.86 -5.91 11.67
C LYS A 259 26.81 -6.02 10.48
#